data_AF-A0A1F6RVM0-F1
#
_entry.id   AF-A0A1F6RVM0-F1
#
_cell.length_a   1.000
_cell.length_b   1.000
_cell.length_c   1.000
_cell.angle_alpha   90.00
_cell.angle_beta   90.00
_cell.angle_gamma   90.00
#
_symmetry.space_group_name_H-M   'P 1'
#
loop_
_entity.id
_entity.type
_entity.pdbx_description
1 polymer ?
#
loop_
_entity_poly.entity_id
_entity_poly.type
_entity_poly.pdbx_seq_one_letter_code
_entity_poly.pdbx_strand_id
1 'polypeptide(L)'
;MKVLFNSINPYHKNNESKIIKPACVPANESCLTDSVSSLKALANYNLSTISFKSRNKEFQADNEYRRELAKHANCSAQDLKSVVGSNELKKVLRDKLTQENFMPGEDDINIKKGIFKANLHNHTIYSDGEMTVQELLDRACNYASKIKSNVYVALTDHNTLKGSQEAIKIIGQNPEKYENIKFVSGVELLAKYRWPDHNPDEPPANLEMLAYCINPFDEKINDFLEKNKKDKHTKTALEEIFEVLNSVPGIYSLAHPGRVTLPKNREMESFMEGFKNNGGNAIEAYYSYSESTEKSDENYSRIAKDYAEKMGMLKTGGRDSHRHTIFHRD
;
A
#
# COMPACT_ATOMS: atom_id res chain seq x y z
N MET A 1 -43.75 -60.17 -48.41
CA MET A 1 -42.73 -60.30 -49.48
C MET A 1 -41.59 -61.13 -48.89
N LYS A 2 -41.41 -62.36 -49.42
CA LYS A 2 -40.29 -63.35 -49.31
C LYS A 2 -39.40 -63.37 -48.04
N VAL A 3 -39.50 -64.41 -47.18
CA VAL A 3 -38.74 -65.71 -47.15
C VAL A 3 -37.29 -65.52 -46.67
N LEU A 4 -36.91 -65.81 -45.42
CA LEU A 4 -36.61 -67.09 -44.71
C LEU A 4 -35.28 -67.81 -45.08
N PHE A 5 -34.52 -68.10 -44.00
CA PHE A 5 -33.57 -69.19 -43.71
C PHE A 5 -32.03 -68.98 -43.62
N ASN A 6 -31.58 -69.15 -42.37
CA ASN A 6 -30.36 -69.76 -41.80
C ASN A 6 -29.28 -70.39 -42.70
N SER A 7 -28.01 -70.27 -42.27
CA SER A 7 -27.18 -71.42 -41.86
C SER A 7 -25.81 -71.02 -41.25
N ILE A 8 -25.25 -71.95 -40.48
CA ILE A 8 -24.11 -71.92 -39.53
C ILE A 8 -22.80 -72.42 -40.20
N ASN A 9 -21.63 -71.77 -39.92
CA ASN A 9 -20.19 -72.21 -39.81
C ASN A 9 -19.58 -73.22 -40.86
N PRO A 10 -18.26 -73.59 -40.93
CA PRO A 10 -17.00 -73.15 -40.27
C PRO A 10 -15.73 -73.08 -41.20
N TYR A 11 -14.55 -72.84 -40.59
CA TYR A 11 -13.15 -73.12 -41.03
C TYR A 11 -12.27 -72.07 -41.77
N HIS A 12 -11.29 -71.57 -40.99
CA HIS A 12 -9.84 -71.43 -41.23
C HIS A 12 -9.27 -70.99 -42.60
N LYS A 13 -8.45 -69.92 -42.57
CA LYS A 13 -7.04 -69.96 -43.03
C LYS A 13 -6.20 -68.83 -42.43
N ASN A 14 -5.01 -69.20 -42.00
CA ASN A 14 -3.93 -68.37 -41.46
C ASN A 14 -3.52 -67.24 -42.40
N ASN A 15 -3.12 -66.10 -41.86
CA ASN A 15 -2.05 -65.29 -42.44
C ASN A 15 -1.26 -64.57 -41.35
N GLU A 16 0.04 -64.49 -41.61
CA GLU A 16 1.13 -64.27 -40.69
C GLU A 16 1.27 -62.81 -40.20
N SER A 17 1.89 -62.71 -39.03
CA SER A 17 2.58 -61.59 -38.38
C SER A 17 2.78 -60.27 -39.16
N LYS A 18 2.26 -59.17 -38.58
CA LYS A 18 2.97 -57.88 -38.57
C LYS A 18 2.94 -57.29 -37.16
N ILE A 19 4.10 -57.31 -36.50
CA ILE A 19 4.40 -56.55 -35.29
C ILE A 19 4.32 -55.07 -35.66
N ILE A 20 3.29 -54.38 -35.18
CA ILE A 20 3.20 -52.92 -35.25
C ILE A 20 4.12 -52.37 -34.14
N LYS A 21 5.29 -51.85 -34.53
CA LYS A 21 6.10 -51.01 -33.63
C LYS A 21 5.26 -49.76 -33.29
N PRO A 22 5.16 -49.33 -32.01
CA PRO A 22 4.56 -48.05 -31.71
C PRO A 22 5.40 -46.97 -32.38
N ALA A 23 4.77 -46.14 -33.21
CA ALA A 23 5.39 -44.96 -33.76
C ALA A 23 5.78 -44.04 -32.59
N CYS A 24 7.08 -43.73 -32.46
CA CYS A 24 7.53 -42.61 -31.64
C CYS A 24 6.86 -41.35 -32.19
N VAL A 25 5.86 -40.85 -31.47
CA VAL A 25 5.40 -39.48 -31.63
C VAL A 25 6.57 -38.60 -31.17
N PRO A 26 7.11 -37.70 -32.01
CA PRO A 26 8.11 -36.74 -31.54
C PRO A 26 7.46 -35.92 -30.42
N ALA A 27 8.10 -35.90 -29.25
CA ALA A 27 7.68 -35.03 -28.16
C ALA A 27 7.77 -33.59 -28.66
N ASN A 28 6.62 -32.97 -28.92
CA ASN A 28 6.53 -31.54 -29.24
C ASN A 28 7.19 -30.77 -28.09
N GLU A 29 8.26 -30.03 -28.39
CA GLU A 29 8.94 -29.13 -27.43
C GLU A 29 7.95 -28.11 -26.83
N SER A 30 6.85 -27.80 -27.51
CA SER A 30 5.77 -26.92 -27.00
C SER A 30 5.04 -27.48 -25.77
N CYS A 31 4.92 -28.81 -25.63
CA CYS A 31 4.24 -29.44 -24.50
C CYS A 31 5.16 -29.49 -23.25
N LEU A 32 6.48 -29.52 -23.46
CA LEU A 32 7.47 -29.46 -22.39
C LEU A 32 7.61 -28.04 -21.83
N THR A 33 7.50 -27.01 -22.67
CA THR A 33 7.51 -25.61 -22.19
C THR A 33 6.28 -25.27 -21.34
N ASP A 34 5.11 -25.81 -21.70
CA ASP A 34 3.84 -25.58 -20.98
C ASP A 34 3.78 -26.36 -19.65
N SER A 35 4.39 -27.54 -19.58
CA SER A 35 4.51 -28.30 -18.34
C SER A 35 5.53 -27.70 -17.38
N VAL A 36 6.65 -27.15 -17.87
CA VAL A 36 7.63 -26.45 -17.03
C VAL A 36 7.11 -25.10 -16.54
N SER A 37 6.37 -24.35 -17.37
CA SER A 37 5.76 -23.08 -16.96
C SER A 37 4.66 -23.30 -15.91
N SER A 38 3.82 -24.32 -16.08
CA SER A 38 2.80 -24.70 -15.10
C SER A 38 3.38 -25.23 -13.79
N LEU A 39 4.46 -26.02 -13.82
CA LEU A 39 5.17 -26.46 -12.60
C LEU A 39 5.81 -25.28 -11.85
N LYS A 40 6.38 -24.31 -12.56
CA LYS A 40 6.90 -23.07 -11.95
C LYS A 40 5.77 -22.23 -11.33
N ALA A 41 4.63 -22.12 -12.02
CA ALA A 41 3.46 -21.42 -11.49
C ALA A 41 2.93 -22.09 -10.21
N LEU A 42 2.82 -23.42 -10.19
CA LEU A 42 2.41 -24.19 -9.02
C LEU A 42 3.40 -24.06 -7.85
N ALA A 43 4.71 -24.09 -8.13
CA ALA A 43 5.75 -23.89 -7.11
C ALA A 43 5.68 -22.49 -6.49
N ASN A 44 5.52 -21.45 -7.33
CA ASN A 44 5.35 -20.06 -6.88
C ASN A 44 4.07 -19.88 -6.06
N TYR A 45 2.96 -20.48 -6.51
CA TYR A 45 1.70 -20.47 -5.77
C TYR A 45 1.85 -21.09 -4.37
N ASN A 46 2.48 -22.25 -4.28
CA ASN A 46 2.73 -22.94 -3.00
C ASN A 46 3.64 -22.12 -2.07
N LEU A 47 4.72 -21.53 -2.59
CA LEU A 47 5.61 -20.65 -1.80
C LEU A 47 4.88 -19.40 -1.31
N SER A 48 4.06 -18.76 -2.15
CA SER A 48 3.27 -17.59 -1.77
C SER A 48 2.25 -17.93 -0.68
N THR A 49 1.66 -19.13 -0.73
CA THR A 49 0.70 -19.63 0.26
C THR A 49 1.37 -19.92 1.60
N ILE A 50 2.55 -20.55 1.59
CA ILE A 50 3.33 -20.81 2.82
C ILE A 50 3.78 -19.48 3.45
N SER A 51 4.29 -18.56 2.64
CA SER A 51 4.70 -17.21 3.08
C SER A 51 3.54 -16.46 3.72
N PHE A 52 2.35 -16.49 3.11
CA PHE A 52 1.15 -15.87 3.67
C PHE A 52 0.72 -16.50 4.99
N LYS A 53 0.71 -17.84 5.10
CA LYS A 53 0.40 -18.52 6.38
C LYS A 53 1.36 -18.13 7.49
N SER A 54 2.67 -18.03 7.20
CA SER A 54 3.67 -17.60 8.17
C SER A 54 3.46 -16.15 8.62
N ARG A 55 3.29 -15.23 7.66
CA ARG A 55 2.98 -13.81 7.91
C ARG A 55 1.70 -13.64 8.73
N ASN A 56 0.67 -14.43 8.44
CA ASN A 56 -0.58 -14.40 9.19
C ASN A 56 -0.39 -14.82 10.64
N LYS A 57 0.49 -15.78 10.91
CA LYS A 57 0.80 -16.20 12.27
C LYS A 57 1.53 -15.10 13.05
N GLU A 58 2.38 -14.33 12.38
CA GLU A 58 3.10 -13.18 12.95
C GLU A 58 2.18 -11.98 13.21
N PHE A 59 1.25 -11.67 12.29
CA PHE A 59 0.38 -10.50 12.37
C PHE A 59 -1.11 -10.87 12.39
N GLN A 60 -1.58 -11.45 13.50
CA GLN A 60 -2.96 -11.95 13.61
C GLN A 60 -4.01 -10.86 13.41
N ALA A 61 -3.86 -9.71 14.07
CA ALA A 61 -4.78 -8.57 13.93
C ALA A 61 -4.79 -7.99 12.50
N ASP A 62 -3.66 -8.03 11.79
CA ASP A 62 -3.61 -7.57 10.39
C ASP A 62 -4.38 -8.51 9.46
N ASN A 63 -4.60 -9.78 9.85
CA ASN A 63 -5.45 -10.70 9.09
C ASN A 63 -6.93 -10.41 9.29
N GLU A 64 -7.33 -10.05 10.51
CA GLU A 64 -8.70 -9.61 10.79
C GLU A 64 -9.00 -8.35 9.98
N TYR A 65 -8.07 -7.40 9.98
CA TYR A 65 -8.12 -6.24 9.10
C TYR A 65 -8.35 -6.62 7.63
N ARG A 66 -7.52 -7.52 7.05
CA ARG A 66 -7.71 -7.99 5.66
C ARG A 66 -9.04 -8.72 5.44
N ARG A 67 -9.54 -9.49 6.41
CA ARG A 67 -10.84 -10.16 6.32
C ARG A 67 -11.98 -9.16 6.26
N GLU A 68 -11.92 -8.09 7.05
CA GLU A 68 -12.93 -7.02 6.99
C GLU A 68 -12.90 -6.33 5.63
N LEU A 69 -11.73 -5.94 5.12
CA LEU A 69 -11.59 -5.36 3.79
C LEU A 69 -12.14 -6.26 2.67
N ALA A 70 -11.87 -7.56 2.75
CA ALA A 70 -12.25 -8.53 1.73
C ALA A 70 -13.78 -8.62 1.53
N LYS A 71 -14.57 -8.36 2.59
CA LYS A 71 -16.04 -8.28 2.50
C LYS A 71 -16.50 -7.20 1.54
N HIS A 72 -15.81 -6.05 1.51
CA HIS A 72 -16.15 -4.90 0.66
C HIS A 72 -15.58 -5.00 -0.75
N ALA A 73 -14.52 -5.81 -0.94
CA ALA A 73 -13.90 -6.06 -2.23
C ALA A 73 -14.47 -7.29 -2.97
N ASN A 74 -15.38 -8.04 -2.32
CA ASN A 74 -15.92 -9.30 -2.84
C ASN A 74 -14.80 -10.30 -3.23
N CYS A 75 -13.81 -10.43 -2.35
CA CYS A 75 -12.68 -11.34 -2.51
C CYS A 75 -12.38 -12.08 -1.19
N SER A 76 -11.33 -12.90 -1.17
CA SER A 76 -10.83 -13.51 0.06
C SER A 76 -9.72 -12.66 0.70
N ALA A 77 -9.48 -12.84 2.00
CA ALA A 77 -8.35 -12.20 2.67
C ALA A 77 -6.98 -12.59 2.07
N GLN A 78 -6.89 -13.75 1.40
CA GLN A 78 -5.69 -14.21 0.69
C GLN A 78 -5.43 -13.38 -0.57
N ASP A 79 -6.48 -12.90 -1.23
CA ASP A 79 -6.37 -12.03 -2.40
C ASP A 79 -5.82 -10.65 -2.01
N LEU A 80 -6.05 -10.23 -0.76
CA LEU A 80 -5.45 -9.02 -0.19
C LEU A 80 -4.07 -9.27 0.45
N LYS A 81 -3.32 -10.29 0.02
CA LYS A 81 -1.97 -10.61 0.54
C LYS A 81 -0.97 -9.45 0.42
N SER A 82 -1.12 -8.58 -0.57
CA SER A 82 -0.28 -7.39 -0.76
C SER A 82 -0.69 -6.20 0.09
N VAL A 83 -1.86 -6.23 0.75
CA VAL A 83 -2.31 -5.18 1.66
C VAL A 83 -1.60 -5.32 3.01
N VAL A 84 -1.07 -4.22 3.53
CA VAL A 84 -0.29 -4.14 4.76
C VAL A 84 -1.18 -3.65 5.90
N GLY A 85 -1.16 -4.35 7.03
CA GLY A 85 -1.82 -3.92 8.26
C GLY A 85 -0.89 -3.13 9.17
N SER A 86 -1.45 -2.54 10.22
CA SER A 86 -0.71 -1.59 11.06
C SER A 86 0.46 -2.23 11.82
N ASN A 87 0.37 -3.51 12.21
CA ASN A 87 1.44 -4.16 12.97
C ASN A 87 2.63 -4.49 12.07
N GLU A 88 2.36 -4.98 10.87
CA GLU A 88 3.39 -5.20 9.85
C GLU A 88 4.06 -3.89 9.46
N LEU A 89 3.29 -2.83 9.19
CA LEU A 89 3.87 -1.53 8.83
C LEU A 89 4.76 -0.99 9.96
N LYS A 90 4.30 -1.06 11.22
CA LYS A 90 5.10 -0.69 12.41
C LYS A 90 6.44 -1.43 12.43
N LYS A 91 6.43 -2.75 12.22
CA LYS A 91 7.65 -3.56 12.21
C LYS A 91 8.59 -3.18 11.07
N VAL A 92 8.05 -3.01 9.86
CA VAL A 92 8.82 -2.66 8.67
C VAL A 92 9.47 -1.28 8.80
N LEU A 93 8.74 -0.29 9.32
CA LEU A 93 9.26 1.06 9.56
C LEU A 93 10.36 1.10 10.63
N ARG A 94 10.30 0.20 11.63
CA ARG A 94 11.34 0.11 12.68
C ARG A 94 12.58 -0.65 12.21
N ASP A 95 12.38 -1.77 11.53
CA ASP A 95 13.41 -2.79 11.38
C ASP A 95 14.02 -2.82 9.96
N LYS A 96 13.32 -2.30 8.94
CA LYS A 96 13.67 -2.56 7.53
C LYS A 96 13.81 -1.32 6.67
N LEU A 97 12.88 -0.37 6.76
CA LEU A 97 12.90 0.82 5.93
C LEU A 97 13.75 1.91 6.57
N THR A 98 14.69 2.44 5.79
CA THR A 98 15.56 3.56 6.16
C THR A 98 15.26 4.77 5.29
N GLN A 99 15.87 5.92 5.59
CA GLN A 99 15.70 7.15 4.82
C GLN A 99 15.93 6.95 3.30
N GLU A 100 16.96 6.21 2.91
CA GLU A 100 17.28 5.98 1.49
C GLU A 100 16.16 5.26 0.74
N ASN A 101 15.33 4.48 1.43
CA ASN A 101 14.21 3.78 0.81
C ASN A 101 13.06 4.72 0.41
N PHE A 102 13.02 5.94 0.95
CA PHE A 102 12.00 6.96 0.65
C PHE A 102 12.53 8.09 -0.24
N MET A 103 13.82 8.10 -0.53
CA MET A 103 14.48 9.18 -1.26
C MET A 103 14.92 8.70 -2.64
N PRO A 104 14.59 9.43 -3.73
CA PRO A 104 15.08 9.08 -5.06
C PRO A 104 16.61 9.16 -5.16
N GLY A 105 17.23 9.97 -4.29
CA GLY A 105 18.66 10.26 -4.27
C GLY A 105 19.01 11.31 -5.34
N GLU A 106 20.23 11.85 -5.25
CA GLU A 106 20.78 12.72 -6.29
C GLU A 106 20.78 11.97 -7.63
N ASP A 107 20.32 12.64 -8.69
CA ASP A 107 20.17 12.06 -10.03
C ASP A 107 19.48 10.68 -10.05
N ASP A 108 18.49 10.46 -9.18
CA ASP A 108 17.71 9.22 -9.10
C ASP A 108 18.53 7.97 -8.77
N ILE A 109 19.69 8.12 -8.12
CA ILE A 109 20.59 7.00 -7.90
C ILE A 109 19.94 5.87 -7.09
N ASN A 110 19.06 6.18 -6.13
CA ASN A 110 18.38 5.17 -5.34
C ASN A 110 17.28 4.47 -6.14
N ILE A 111 16.61 5.17 -7.06
CA ILE A 111 15.65 4.56 -7.98
C ILE A 111 16.38 3.59 -8.91
N LYS A 112 17.47 4.06 -9.54
CA LYS A 112 18.29 3.30 -10.51
C LYS A 112 18.91 2.05 -9.88
N LYS A 113 19.34 2.14 -8.61
CA LYS A 113 19.92 1.01 -7.86
C LYS A 113 18.90 0.10 -7.17
N GLY A 114 17.59 0.43 -7.22
CA GLY A 114 16.56 -0.33 -6.50
C GLY A 114 16.64 -0.23 -4.97
N ILE A 115 17.23 0.87 -4.49
CA ILE A 115 17.29 1.24 -3.07
C ILE A 115 15.97 1.92 -2.66
N PHE A 116 15.37 2.73 -3.53
CA PHE A 116 14.03 3.28 -3.31
C PHE A 116 13.02 2.13 -3.22
N LYS A 117 12.27 2.07 -2.13
CA LYS A 117 11.34 0.96 -1.83
C LYS A 117 10.05 1.40 -1.17
N ALA A 118 9.87 2.69 -0.85
CA ALA A 118 8.68 3.15 -0.16
C ALA A 118 8.30 4.57 -0.55
N ASN A 119 7.00 4.78 -0.80
CA ASN A 119 6.39 6.10 -0.81
C ASN A 119 5.02 6.01 -0.13
N LEU A 120 4.92 6.52 1.09
CA LEU A 120 3.68 6.46 1.86
C LEU A 120 2.86 7.76 1.78
N HIS A 121 3.18 8.68 0.87
CA HIS A 121 2.43 9.93 0.73
C HIS A 121 2.19 10.22 -0.75
N ASN A 122 1.01 9.85 -1.24
CA ASN A 122 0.63 10.01 -2.65
C ASN A 122 -0.84 10.41 -2.76
N HIS A 123 -1.11 11.26 -3.75
CA HIS A 123 -2.43 11.76 -4.09
C HIS A 123 -2.88 11.26 -5.45
N THR A 124 -4.19 11.16 -5.62
CA THR A 124 -4.85 10.72 -6.84
C THR A 124 -5.92 11.72 -7.25
N ILE A 125 -6.60 11.42 -8.35
CA ILE A 125 -7.78 12.19 -8.81
C ILE A 125 -8.94 12.26 -7.79
N TYR A 126 -8.86 11.56 -6.66
CA TYR A 126 -9.85 11.66 -5.59
C TYR A 126 -9.69 12.91 -4.71
N SER A 127 -8.51 13.54 -4.70
CA SER A 127 -8.28 14.88 -4.14
C SER A 127 -7.79 15.84 -5.22
N ASP A 128 -6.47 15.97 -5.35
CA ASP A 128 -5.75 16.97 -6.13
C ASP A 128 -4.53 16.38 -6.85
N GLY A 129 -4.41 15.05 -6.87
CA GLY A 129 -3.49 14.34 -7.74
C GLY A 129 -4.03 14.19 -9.18
N GLU A 130 -3.12 13.89 -10.10
CA GLU A 130 -3.39 13.70 -11.53
C GLU A 130 -3.44 12.21 -11.91
N MET A 131 -2.87 11.31 -11.10
CA MET A 131 -2.93 9.86 -11.34
C MET A 131 -4.25 9.27 -10.89
N THR A 132 -4.80 8.37 -11.70
CA THR A 132 -5.80 7.41 -11.23
C THR A 132 -5.18 6.41 -10.24
N VAL A 133 -6.02 5.79 -9.41
CA VAL A 133 -5.58 4.71 -8.52
C VAL A 133 -4.91 3.58 -9.30
N GLN A 134 -5.50 3.20 -10.44
CA GLN A 134 -4.97 2.16 -11.33
C GLN A 134 -3.57 2.49 -11.84
N GLU A 135 -3.33 3.72 -12.29
CA GLU A 135 -2.01 4.16 -12.79
C GLU A 135 -0.95 4.14 -11.69
N LEU A 136 -1.28 4.61 -10.49
CA LEU A 136 -0.36 4.60 -9.36
C LEU A 136 0.02 3.17 -8.96
N LEU A 137 -0.97 2.27 -8.84
CA LEU A 137 -0.72 0.85 -8.53
C LEU A 137 0.13 0.18 -9.61
N ASP A 138 -0.15 0.45 -10.90
CA ASP A 138 0.60 -0.12 -12.01
C ASP A 138 2.04 0.38 -12.07
N ARG A 139 2.28 1.67 -11.79
CA ARG A 139 3.64 2.23 -11.70
C ARG A 139 4.43 1.57 -10.56
N ALA A 140 3.84 1.46 -9.38
CA ALA A 140 4.47 0.79 -8.24
C ALA A 140 4.77 -0.69 -8.55
N CYS A 141 3.82 -1.40 -9.17
CA CYS A 141 3.96 -2.79 -9.58
C CYS A 141 5.07 -2.98 -10.62
N ASN A 142 5.10 -2.14 -11.66
CA ASN A 142 6.11 -2.19 -12.71
C ASN A 142 7.50 -1.92 -12.14
N TYR A 143 7.62 -0.96 -11.23
CA TYR A 143 8.89 -0.67 -10.55
C TYR A 143 9.33 -1.84 -9.66
N ALA A 144 8.43 -2.36 -8.81
CA ALA A 144 8.68 -3.51 -7.94
C ALA A 144 9.18 -4.73 -8.74
N SER A 145 8.56 -4.98 -9.90
CA SER A 145 8.94 -6.06 -10.83
C SER A 145 10.32 -5.83 -11.42
N LYS A 146 10.63 -4.59 -11.84
CA LYS A 146 11.94 -4.21 -12.39
C LYS A 146 13.07 -4.44 -11.38
N ILE A 147 12.86 -4.06 -10.12
CA ILE A 147 13.88 -4.20 -9.05
C ILE A 147 13.82 -5.56 -8.34
N LYS A 148 12.87 -6.42 -8.71
CA LYS A 148 12.64 -7.75 -8.10
C LYS A 148 12.55 -7.67 -6.57
N SER A 149 11.86 -6.66 -6.06
CA SER A 149 11.72 -6.39 -4.63
C SER A 149 10.36 -5.80 -4.31
N ASN A 150 9.97 -5.89 -3.04
CA ASN A 150 8.72 -5.29 -2.59
C ASN A 150 8.84 -3.76 -2.56
N VAL A 151 7.80 -3.08 -3.03
CA VAL A 151 7.64 -1.62 -2.96
C VAL A 151 6.42 -1.28 -2.13
N TYR A 152 6.60 -0.48 -1.08
CA TYR A 152 5.54 0.00 -0.20
C TYR A 152 4.95 1.28 -0.79
N VAL A 153 3.62 1.31 -0.93
CA VAL A 153 2.92 2.48 -1.45
C VAL A 153 1.65 2.72 -0.65
N ALA A 154 1.39 3.98 -0.29
CA ALA A 154 0.13 4.38 0.32
C ALA A 154 -0.63 5.38 -0.56
N LEU A 155 -1.96 5.34 -0.49
CA LEU A 155 -2.81 6.43 -0.96
C LEU A 155 -3.26 7.25 0.23
N THR A 156 -3.11 8.56 0.13
CA THR A 156 -3.35 9.51 1.22
C THR A 156 -4.07 10.74 0.71
N ASP A 157 -5.06 10.56 -0.18
CA ASP A 157 -5.86 11.67 -0.73
C ASP A 157 -6.40 12.58 0.39
N HIS A 158 -6.42 13.90 0.15
CA HIS A 158 -6.93 14.86 1.13
C HIS A 158 -8.40 14.62 1.50
N ASN A 159 -8.65 14.41 2.79
CA ASN A 159 -9.97 14.29 3.42
C ASN A 159 -10.92 13.29 2.73
N THR A 160 -10.39 12.24 2.12
CA THR A 160 -11.20 11.23 1.44
C THR A 160 -10.51 9.87 1.43
N LEU A 161 -11.28 8.80 1.66
CA LEU A 161 -10.78 7.42 1.60
C LEU A 161 -11.09 6.73 0.27
N LYS A 162 -11.72 7.44 -0.67
CA LYS A 162 -12.22 6.84 -1.93
C LYS A 162 -11.12 6.20 -2.77
N GLY A 163 -9.93 6.81 -2.87
CA GLY A 163 -8.79 6.22 -3.56
C GLY A 163 -8.34 4.91 -2.90
N SER A 164 -8.23 4.90 -1.58
CA SER A 164 -7.95 3.68 -0.80
C SER A 164 -9.03 2.60 -0.98
N GLN A 165 -10.32 2.97 -1.01
CA GLN A 165 -11.42 2.02 -1.26
C GLN A 165 -11.31 1.37 -2.64
N GLU A 166 -11.01 2.16 -3.68
CA GLU A 166 -10.82 1.66 -5.04
C GLU A 166 -9.59 0.75 -5.14
N ALA A 167 -8.47 1.13 -4.51
CA ALA A 167 -7.24 0.35 -4.53
C ALA A 167 -7.44 -1.05 -3.94
N ILE A 168 -8.16 -1.15 -2.81
CA ILE A 168 -8.48 -2.45 -2.20
C ILE A 168 -9.29 -3.34 -3.15
N LYS A 169 -10.25 -2.77 -3.90
CA LYS A 169 -11.04 -3.51 -4.90
C LYS A 169 -10.18 -3.97 -6.08
N ILE A 170 -9.36 -3.08 -6.65
CA ILE A 170 -8.44 -3.39 -7.76
C ILE A 170 -7.48 -4.51 -7.37
N ILE A 171 -6.87 -4.42 -6.18
CA ILE A 171 -5.96 -5.44 -5.66
C ILE A 171 -6.68 -6.77 -5.45
N GLY A 172 -7.85 -6.76 -4.81
CA GLY A 172 -8.63 -7.98 -4.55
C GLY A 172 -9.08 -8.69 -5.83
N GLN A 173 -9.30 -7.95 -6.92
CA GLN A 173 -9.64 -8.50 -8.23
C GLN A 173 -8.42 -8.99 -9.02
N ASN A 174 -7.22 -8.53 -8.69
CA ASN A 174 -5.97 -8.81 -9.41
C ASN A 174 -4.81 -9.17 -8.46
N PRO A 175 -4.98 -10.16 -7.55
CA PRO A 175 -4.05 -10.41 -6.44
C PRO A 175 -2.65 -10.86 -6.88
N GLU A 176 -2.54 -11.52 -8.03
CA GLU A 176 -1.27 -11.97 -8.60
C GLU A 176 -0.50 -10.81 -9.24
N LYS A 177 -1.18 -9.91 -9.95
CA LYS A 177 -0.58 -8.72 -10.55
C LYS A 177 0.11 -7.86 -9.50
N TYR A 178 -0.54 -7.66 -8.36
CA TYR A 178 -0.09 -6.75 -7.30
C TYR A 178 0.67 -7.43 -6.16
N GLU A 179 1.18 -8.65 -6.31
CA GLU A 179 1.79 -9.37 -5.18
C GLU A 179 3.09 -8.76 -4.64
N ASN A 180 3.83 -8.06 -5.52
CA ASN A 180 5.11 -7.42 -5.21
C ASN A 180 4.97 -5.96 -4.73
N ILE A 181 3.74 -5.41 -4.72
CA ILE A 181 3.50 -4.17 -3.98
C ILE A 181 3.09 -4.49 -2.55
N LYS A 182 3.33 -3.53 -1.66
CA LYS A 182 2.91 -3.55 -0.27
C LYS A 182 2.04 -2.33 -0.05
N PHE A 183 0.76 -2.51 -0.36
CA PHE A 183 -0.22 -1.43 -0.36
C PHE A 183 -0.65 -1.09 1.07
N VAL A 184 -0.65 0.20 1.39
CA VAL A 184 -1.08 0.76 2.67
C VAL A 184 -2.28 1.66 2.38
N SER A 185 -3.45 1.35 2.94
CA SER A 185 -4.56 2.31 2.91
C SER A 185 -4.22 3.52 3.77
N GLY A 186 -4.64 4.70 3.33
CA GLY A 186 -4.51 5.89 4.12
C GLY A 186 -5.39 7.03 3.66
N VAL A 187 -5.24 8.15 4.36
CA VAL A 187 -5.87 9.46 4.11
C VAL A 187 -4.94 10.52 4.67
N GLU A 188 -4.90 11.68 4.02
CA GLU A 188 -4.34 12.89 4.60
C GLU A 188 -5.47 13.79 5.11
N LEU A 189 -5.44 14.10 6.41
CA LEU A 189 -6.45 14.88 7.10
C LEU A 189 -5.94 16.30 7.32
N LEU A 190 -6.65 17.29 6.78
CA LEU A 190 -6.37 18.69 7.04
C LEU A 190 -6.88 19.05 8.44
N ALA A 191 -6.03 19.64 9.27
CA ALA A 191 -6.31 19.92 10.67
C ALA A 191 -5.97 21.38 11.05
N LYS A 192 -6.71 21.90 12.03
CA LYS A 192 -6.39 23.14 12.73
C LYS A 192 -5.93 22.82 14.14
N TYR A 193 -4.86 23.49 14.58
CA TYR A 193 -4.41 23.38 15.96
C TYR A 193 -4.34 24.74 16.64
N ARG A 194 -4.85 24.77 17.87
CA ARG A 194 -4.75 25.93 18.78
C ARG A 194 -4.04 25.48 20.04
N TRP A 195 -2.99 26.19 20.42
CA TRP A 195 -2.35 25.96 21.72
C TRP A 195 -3.33 26.29 22.85
N PRO A 196 -3.26 25.59 24.00
CA PRO A 196 -4.17 25.84 25.13
C PRO A 196 -4.18 27.28 25.64
N ASP A 197 -3.06 27.99 25.54
CA ASP A 197 -2.86 29.38 25.94
C ASP A 197 -2.86 30.35 24.73
N HIS A 198 -3.41 29.93 23.59
CA HIS A 198 -3.50 30.74 22.39
C HIS A 198 -4.53 31.86 22.55
N ASN A 199 -4.18 33.07 22.09
CA ASN A 199 -5.14 34.15 22.00
C ASN A 199 -6.26 33.73 21.02
N PRO A 200 -7.55 33.80 21.41
CA PRO A 200 -8.67 33.47 20.52
C PRO A 200 -8.66 34.26 19.20
N ASP A 201 -8.11 35.48 19.20
CA ASP A 201 -8.05 36.36 18.03
C ASP A 201 -6.92 35.98 17.04
N GLU A 202 -5.93 35.19 17.48
CA GLU A 202 -4.87 34.72 16.60
C GLU A 202 -5.36 33.52 15.75
N PRO A 203 -4.89 33.39 14.50
CA PRO A 203 -5.27 32.28 13.63
C PRO A 203 -4.67 30.95 14.14
N PRO A 204 -5.38 29.82 14.00
CA PRO A 204 -4.83 28.51 14.33
C PRO A 204 -3.72 28.11 13.35
N ALA A 205 -2.83 27.20 13.76
CA ALA A 205 -1.89 26.56 12.85
C ALA A 205 -2.63 25.60 11.90
N ASN A 206 -2.21 25.57 10.64
CA ASN A 206 -2.62 24.56 9.67
C ASN A 206 -1.67 23.37 9.77
N LEU A 207 -2.24 22.18 9.86
CA LEU A 207 -1.52 20.92 9.94
C LEU A 207 -2.13 19.92 8.97
N GLU A 208 -1.33 18.94 8.60
CA GLU A 208 -1.79 17.80 7.82
C GLU A 208 -1.37 16.51 8.54
N MET A 209 -2.26 15.53 8.56
CA MET A 209 -2.05 14.27 9.28
C MET A 209 -2.28 13.08 8.36
N LEU A 210 -1.32 12.19 8.31
CA LEU A 210 -1.44 10.94 7.57
C LEU A 210 -1.93 9.86 8.53
N ALA A 211 -3.07 9.25 8.22
CA ALA A 211 -3.56 8.08 8.94
C ALA A 211 -3.41 6.85 8.04
N TYR A 212 -2.57 5.89 8.47
CA TYR A 212 -2.23 4.69 7.70
C TYR A 212 -2.88 3.43 8.27
N CYS A 213 -3.07 2.44 7.40
CA CYS A 213 -3.65 1.14 7.70
C CYS A 213 -5.05 1.21 8.32
N ILE A 214 -5.76 2.32 8.09
CA ILE A 214 -7.15 2.50 8.48
C ILE A 214 -8.06 1.72 7.53
N ASN A 215 -9.16 1.17 8.05
CA ASN A 215 -10.17 0.55 7.21
C ASN A 215 -10.86 1.65 6.36
N PRO A 216 -10.65 1.69 5.04
CA PRO A 216 -11.21 2.75 4.22
C PRO A 216 -12.73 2.64 4.07
N PHE A 217 -13.35 1.53 4.51
CA PHE A 217 -14.80 1.31 4.51
C PHE A 217 -15.46 1.53 5.87
N ASP A 218 -14.71 1.97 6.90
CA ASP A 218 -15.28 2.24 8.22
C ASP A 218 -16.29 3.40 8.15
N GLU A 219 -17.51 3.16 8.62
CA GLU A 219 -18.62 4.12 8.50
C GLU A 219 -18.34 5.39 9.32
N LYS A 220 -17.76 5.28 10.52
CA LYS A 220 -17.54 6.42 11.41
C LYS A 220 -16.55 7.41 10.81
N ILE A 221 -15.43 6.94 10.26
CA ILE A 221 -14.46 7.83 9.60
C ILE A 221 -14.99 8.39 8.28
N ASN A 222 -15.72 7.60 7.48
CA ASN A 222 -16.31 8.12 6.24
C ASN A 222 -17.37 9.19 6.52
N ASP A 223 -18.23 8.99 7.53
CA ASP A 223 -19.19 10.00 7.98
C ASP A 223 -18.50 11.28 8.46
N PHE A 224 -17.40 11.13 9.21
CA PHE A 224 -16.59 12.26 9.65
C PHE A 224 -16.00 13.02 8.45
N LEU A 225 -15.39 12.32 7.49
CA LEU A 225 -14.81 12.92 6.29
C LEU A 225 -15.87 13.63 5.44
N GLU A 226 -17.04 13.02 5.21
CA GLU A 226 -18.13 13.62 4.44
C GLU A 226 -18.72 14.86 5.12
N LYS A 227 -18.81 14.88 6.46
CA LYS A 227 -19.21 16.08 7.22
C LYS A 227 -18.21 17.21 7.08
N ASN A 228 -16.91 16.89 7.05
CA ASN A 228 -15.82 17.86 6.99
C ASN A 228 -15.39 18.25 5.55
N LYS A 229 -15.89 17.56 4.51
CA LYS A 229 -15.61 17.85 3.09
C LYS A 229 -16.06 19.23 2.59
N LYS A 230 -16.95 19.90 3.31
CA LYS A 230 -17.63 21.12 2.82
C LYS A 230 -16.81 22.41 2.91
N ASP A 231 -15.58 22.37 3.40
CA ASP A 231 -14.75 23.57 3.52
C ASP A 231 -13.32 23.30 3.01
N LYS A 232 -12.91 23.98 1.93
CA LYS A 232 -11.56 23.83 1.34
C LYS A 232 -10.42 24.22 2.29
N HIS A 233 -10.76 24.81 3.43
CA HIS A 233 -9.83 25.23 4.48
C HIS A 233 -10.06 24.51 5.81
N THR A 234 -10.75 23.36 5.78
CA THR A 234 -11.17 22.48 6.90
C THR A 234 -10.93 23.09 8.28
N LYS A 235 -11.99 23.58 8.94
CA LYS A 235 -11.91 24.18 10.28
C LYS A 235 -11.75 23.14 11.40
N THR A 236 -11.64 21.86 11.05
CA THR A 236 -11.66 20.74 11.98
C THR A 236 -10.47 20.81 12.93
N ALA A 237 -10.77 20.80 14.23
CA ALA A 237 -9.74 20.79 15.25
C ALA A 237 -8.99 19.46 15.24
N LEU A 238 -7.70 19.51 15.55
CA LEU A 238 -6.84 18.33 15.68
C LEU A 238 -7.44 17.31 16.67
N GLU A 239 -8.02 17.80 17.76
CA GLU A 239 -8.65 17.00 18.81
C GLU A 239 -9.87 16.22 18.26
N GLU A 240 -10.71 16.87 17.45
CA GLU A 240 -11.86 16.22 16.79
C GLU A 240 -11.42 15.11 15.83
N ILE A 241 -10.29 15.30 15.14
CA ILE A 241 -9.70 14.26 14.29
C ILE A 241 -9.26 13.06 15.15
N PHE A 242 -8.61 13.30 16.29
CA PHE A 242 -8.20 12.21 17.18
C PHE A 242 -9.39 11.49 17.83
N GLU A 243 -10.52 12.14 18.09
CA GLU A 243 -11.74 11.47 18.59
C GLU A 243 -12.28 10.39 17.63
N VAL A 244 -12.13 10.60 16.31
CA VAL A 244 -12.47 9.58 15.32
C VAL A 244 -11.33 8.57 15.13
N LEU A 245 -10.08 9.03 15.01
CA LEU A 245 -8.93 8.16 14.75
C LEU A 245 -8.65 7.19 15.91
N ASN A 246 -8.82 7.61 17.16
CA ASN A 246 -8.59 6.73 18.32
C ASN A 246 -9.61 5.58 18.44
N SER A 247 -10.71 5.63 17.66
CA SER A 247 -11.68 4.53 17.60
C SER A 247 -11.40 3.50 16.52
N VAL A 248 -10.40 3.74 15.66
CA VAL A 248 -9.99 2.80 14.61
C VAL A 248 -8.52 2.39 14.83
N PRO A 249 -8.10 1.16 14.47
CA PRO A 249 -6.69 0.82 14.46
C PRO A 249 -5.95 1.54 13.33
N GLY A 250 -4.76 2.07 13.60
CA GLY A 250 -3.96 2.75 12.59
C GLY A 250 -2.57 3.19 13.07
N ILE A 251 -1.87 3.90 12.18
CA ILE A 251 -0.65 4.66 12.48
C ILE A 251 -0.95 6.12 12.12
N TYR A 252 -0.69 7.05 13.03
CA TYR A 252 -1.06 8.46 12.89
C TYR A 252 0.20 9.31 12.87
N SER A 253 0.51 9.80 11.68
CA SER A 253 1.73 10.52 11.37
C SER A 253 1.46 11.99 11.15
N LEU A 254 2.26 12.86 11.77
CA LEU A 254 2.31 14.25 11.35
C LEU A 254 2.93 14.32 9.95
N ALA A 255 2.21 14.88 8.98
CA ALA A 255 2.69 15.07 7.63
C ALA A 255 3.66 16.25 7.59
N HIS A 256 4.71 16.12 6.77
CA HIS A 256 5.71 17.14 6.45
C HIS A 256 5.86 18.26 7.51
N PRO A 257 6.25 17.93 8.76
CA PRO A 257 6.33 18.88 9.88
C PRO A 257 7.16 20.14 9.63
N GLY A 258 8.16 20.08 8.74
CA GLY A 258 8.92 21.26 8.32
C GLY A 258 8.11 22.34 7.58
N ARG A 259 6.90 22.04 7.09
CA ARG A 259 5.96 23.01 6.51
C ARG A 259 5.05 23.67 7.54
N VAL A 260 5.03 23.17 8.78
CA VAL A 260 4.20 23.71 9.85
C VAL A 260 4.73 25.08 10.27
N THR A 261 3.93 26.12 10.03
CA THR A 261 4.24 27.47 10.51
C THR A 261 3.70 27.63 11.93
N LEU A 262 4.61 27.81 12.89
CA LEU A 262 4.26 28.05 14.28
C LEU A 262 4.02 29.55 14.54
N PRO A 263 3.03 29.92 15.37
CA PRO A 263 2.89 31.29 15.86
C PRO A 263 4.17 31.76 16.60
N LYS A 264 4.44 33.08 16.58
CA LYS A 264 5.59 33.67 17.29
C LYS A 264 5.50 33.31 18.77
N ASN A 265 6.55 32.68 19.32
CA ASN A 265 6.66 32.18 20.70
C ASN A 265 6.02 30.80 20.99
N ARG A 266 5.84 29.94 19.99
CA ARG A 266 5.42 28.54 20.21
C ARG A 266 6.56 27.55 20.03
N GLU A 267 6.66 26.63 20.97
CA GLU A 267 7.64 25.54 20.95
C GLU A 267 7.04 24.31 20.25
N MET A 268 7.72 23.85 19.19
CA MET A 268 7.36 22.61 18.47
C MET A 268 7.29 21.41 19.43
N GLU A 269 8.14 21.39 20.46
CA GLU A 269 8.17 20.30 21.44
C GLU A 269 6.84 20.13 22.19
N SER A 270 6.28 21.22 22.72
CA SER A 270 4.99 21.19 23.44
C SER A 270 3.84 20.69 22.55
N PHE A 271 3.85 21.10 21.28
CA PHE A 271 2.89 20.62 20.29
C PHE A 271 3.07 19.13 20.03
N MET A 272 4.30 18.68 19.82
CA MET A 272 4.60 17.28 19.56
C MET A 272 4.25 16.36 20.75
N GLU A 273 4.43 16.84 22.00
CA GLU A 273 3.94 16.15 23.20
C GLU A 273 2.42 16.04 23.21
N GLY A 274 1.71 17.14 22.91
CA GLY A 274 0.25 17.15 22.77
C GLY A 274 -0.23 16.20 21.68
N PHE A 275 0.40 16.23 20.51
CA PHE A 275 0.12 15.34 19.37
C PHE A 275 0.25 13.88 19.78
N LYS A 276 1.34 13.52 20.46
CA LYS A 276 1.55 12.16 20.99
C LYS A 276 0.49 11.75 22.01
N ASN A 277 0.19 12.64 22.97
CA ASN A 277 -0.79 12.37 24.03
C ASN A 277 -2.22 12.18 23.48
N ASN A 278 -2.55 12.80 22.35
CA ASN A 278 -3.84 12.62 21.68
C ASN A 278 -3.90 11.35 20.81
N GLY A 279 -2.81 10.60 20.65
CA GLY A 279 -2.78 9.32 19.91
C GLY A 279 -1.80 9.28 18.75
N GLY A 280 -1.17 10.41 18.42
CA GLY A 280 -0.11 10.50 17.43
C GLY A 280 1.05 9.55 17.74
N ASN A 281 1.52 8.79 16.75
CA ASN A 281 2.53 7.75 16.98
C ASN A 281 3.58 7.65 15.87
N ALA A 282 3.53 8.55 14.88
CA ALA A 282 4.49 8.65 13.80
C ALA A 282 4.75 10.11 13.39
N ILE A 283 5.84 10.33 12.67
CA ILE A 283 6.22 11.61 12.07
C ILE A 283 6.78 11.34 10.68
N GLU A 284 6.39 12.14 9.68
CA GLU A 284 6.98 12.09 8.34
C GLU A 284 8.38 12.70 8.35
N ALA A 285 9.35 11.85 8.65
CA ALA A 285 10.73 12.23 8.86
C ALA A 285 11.56 12.15 7.57
N TYR A 286 11.16 11.29 6.63
CA TYR A 286 11.83 11.10 5.35
C TYR A 286 11.03 11.79 4.23
N TYR A 287 11.06 13.12 4.25
CA TYR A 287 10.35 14.01 3.33
C TYR A 287 11.30 15.07 2.75
N SER A 288 11.01 15.55 1.54
CA SER A 288 11.76 16.62 0.87
C SER A 288 11.03 17.95 1.01
N TYR A 289 11.56 18.83 1.86
CA TYR A 289 10.90 20.08 2.28
C TYR A 289 11.02 21.25 1.28
N SER A 290 11.80 21.13 0.21
CA SER A 290 12.11 22.20 -0.73
C SER A 290 12.12 21.69 -2.17
N GLU A 291 11.86 22.60 -3.09
CA GLU A 291 12.06 22.41 -4.53
C GLU A 291 13.43 22.93 -5.01
N SER A 292 14.19 23.64 -4.16
CA SER A 292 15.31 24.48 -4.66
C SER A 292 16.51 24.70 -3.73
N THR A 293 16.56 24.21 -2.48
CA THR A 293 17.83 24.26 -1.70
C THR A 293 18.01 23.08 -0.74
N GLU A 294 18.93 22.17 -1.08
CA GLU A 294 19.25 20.93 -0.35
C GLU A 294 19.51 21.12 1.16
N LYS A 295 20.13 22.24 1.55
CA LYS A 295 20.48 22.52 2.96
C LYS A 295 19.27 22.75 3.88
N SER A 296 18.16 23.26 3.35
CA SER A 296 16.95 23.49 4.14
C SER A 296 16.22 22.16 4.44
N ASP A 297 16.23 21.23 3.48
CA ASP A 297 15.58 19.92 3.59
C ASP A 297 16.25 19.00 4.58
N GLU A 298 17.58 18.98 4.57
CA GLU A 298 18.35 18.21 5.54
C GLU A 298 18.08 18.67 6.97
N ASN A 299 17.89 19.98 7.19
CA ASN A 299 17.61 20.51 8.51
C ASN A 299 16.22 20.09 9.02
N TYR A 300 15.18 20.26 8.20
CA TYR A 300 13.81 19.86 8.58
C TYR A 300 13.68 18.35 8.76
N SER A 301 14.27 17.54 7.88
CA SER A 301 14.29 16.09 8.03
C SER A 301 15.06 15.67 9.28
N ARG A 302 16.19 16.31 9.61
CA ARG A 302 16.90 16.07 10.86
C ARG A 302 16.03 16.38 12.08
N ILE A 303 15.42 17.55 12.13
CA ILE A 303 14.54 17.95 13.24
C ILE A 303 13.39 16.95 13.42
N ALA A 304 12.74 16.52 12.33
CA ALA A 304 11.66 15.54 12.38
C ALA A 304 12.15 14.17 12.91
N LYS A 305 13.34 13.72 12.50
CA LYS A 305 13.97 12.50 13.03
C LYS A 305 14.29 12.61 14.52
N ASP A 306 14.85 13.74 14.94
CA ASP A 306 15.21 14.00 16.34
C ASP A 306 13.96 13.97 17.24
N TYR A 307 12.86 14.59 16.81
CA TYR A 307 11.58 14.49 17.52
C TYR A 307 11.04 13.06 17.55
N ALA A 308 11.10 12.33 16.43
CA ALA A 308 10.65 10.95 16.38
C ALA A 308 11.44 10.08 17.38
N GLU A 309 12.76 10.27 17.47
CA GLU A 309 13.62 9.54 18.39
C GLU A 309 13.37 9.94 19.85
N LYS A 310 13.37 11.24 20.15
CA LYS A 310 13.09 11.79 21.48
C LYS A 310 11.75 11.31 22.03
N MET A 311 10.74 11.17 21.16
CA MET A 311 9.39 10.80 21.55
C MET A 311 9.07 9.31 21.37
N GLY A 312 9.98 8.51 20.83
CA GLY A 312 9.74 7.09 20.54
C GLY A 312 8.66 6.84 19.48
N MET A 313 8.50 7.78 18.54
CA MET A 313 7.55 7.71 17.43
C MET A 313 8.17 7.03 16.21
N LEU A 314 7.32 6.51 15.33
CA LEU A 314 7.75 5.90 14.07
C LEU A 314 8.20 6.98 13.09
N LYS A 315 9.25 6.69 12.33
CA LYS A 315 9.72 7.53 11.22
C LYS A 315 9.04 7.04 9.94
N THR A 316 8.14 7.84 9.38
CA THR A 316 7.51 7.59 8.07
C THR A 316 8.16 8.46 7.01
N GLY A 317 7.76 8.27 5.75
CA GLY A 317 8.29 9.02 4.63
C GLY A 317 7.39 8.93 3.41
N GLY A 318 7.54 9.91 2.55
CA GLY A 318 6.67 10.08 1.41
C GLY A 318 7.17 11.20 0.52
N ARG A 319 6.63 11.25 -0.69
CA ARG A 319 7.01 12.24 -1.69
C ARG A 319 5.98 13.32 -1.89
N ASP A 320 4.78 13.17 -1.30
CA ASP A 320 3.66 14.07 -1.52
C ASP A 320 3.39 14.22 -3.04
N SER A 321 3.34 13.06 -3.70
CA SER A 321 3.27 12.97 -5.16
C SER A 321 1.87 13.31 -5.66
N HIS A 322 1.76 14.36 -6.48
CA HIS A 322 0.50 14.77 -7.10
C HIS A 322 0.46 14.49 -8.60
N ARG A 323 1.59 14.55 -9.32
CA ARG A 323 1.61 14.30 -10.77
C ARG A 323 1.76 12.83 -11.13
N HIS A 324 2.15 12.56 -12.37
CA HIS A 324 2.30 11.24 -12.97
C HIS A 324 3.56 10.45 -12.53
N THR A 325 3.99 10.56 -11.27
CA THR A 325 5.13 9.80 -10.73
C THR A 325 4.90 9.39 -9.28
N ILE A 326 5.54 8.30 -8.85
CA ILE A 326 5.58 7.84 -7.45
C ILE A 326 6.94 8.12 -6.78
N PHE A 327 7.86 8.79 -7.48
CA PHE A 327 9.25 8.92 -7.07
C PHE A 327 9.62 10.32 -6.58
N HIS A 328 8.89 11.33 -7.05
CA HIS A 328 9.21 12.74 -6.84
C HIS A 328 8.03 13.50 -6.25
N ARG A 329 8.36 14.67 -5.72
CA ARG A 329 7.43 15.69 -5.31
C ARG A 329 7.28 16.62 -6.50
N ASP A 330 6.16 16.52 -7.20
CA ASP A 330 5.91 17.20 -8.49
C ASP A 330 4.58 17.93 -8.47
#